data_AF-A0A2I1EIU9-F1
#
_entry.id   AF-A0A2I1EIU9-F1
#
_cell.length_a   1.000
_cell.length_b   1.000
_cell.length_c   1.000
_cell.angle_alpha   90.00
_cell.angle_beta   90.00
_cell.angle_gamma   90.00
#
_symmetry.space_group_name_H-M   'P 1'
#
loop_
_entity.id
_entity.type
_entity.pdbx_description
1 polymer ?
#
loop_
_entity_poly.entity_id
_entity_poly.type
_entity_poly.pdbx_seq_one_letter_code
_entity_poly.pdbx_strand_id
1 'polypeptide(L)'
;MYHSNSTEEELDRRKKFYKNLNALLLVHCLYLSKQIIFNLYKTTIIIGFVQLYFELRQFIWNPIEYMHSIWNLFDLAAFLFPTITSFLWVINHNNIPNWAISLSCLFLNIKFLLFFRAFESFGIYFAIIFGVIRRISSFLLILVIIIASFALSFHLLLIDEFSNDSTILFLSFQNSLLATYLFLSDTGLITSSIRDLDLKTDNATFIILMILFSLLIVIYLMNLFIGLLNIRWKHWFPEVIHYKVRKDVMRKYVREAINNGKWKSDDEYREKVLKQIDMLDLIQ
;
A
#
# COMPACT_ATOMS: atom_id res chain seq x y z
N MET A 1 -11.74 41.16 -10.63
CA MET A 1 -12.67 40.54 -9.66
C MET A 1 -13.61 39.51 -10.31
N TYR A 2 -13.19 38.82 -11.40
CA TYR A 2 -14.02 37.86 -12.15
C TYR A 2 -13.38 36.46 -12.28
N HIS A 3 -12.20 36.23 -11.68
CA HIS A 3 -11.45 34.99 -11.86
C HIS A 3 -11.46 34.03 -10.66
N SER A 4 -12.06 34.39 -9.52
CA SER A 4 -12.16 33.51 -8.33
C SER A 4 -13.46 32.70 -8.28
N ASN A 5 -14.55 33.17 -8.90
CA ASN A 5 -15.86 32.50 -8.80
C ASN A 5 -15.94 31.23 -9.66
N SER A 6 -15.20 31.16 -10.78
CA SER A 6 -15.25 30.00 -11.68
C SER A 6 -14.63 28.74 -11.06
N THR A 7 -13.59 28.90 -10.23
CA THR A 7 -12.91 27.78 -9.56
C THR A 7 -13.70 27.24 -8.37
N GLU A 8 -14.40 28.11 -7.63
CA GLU A 8 -15.30 27.69 -6.55
C GLU A 8 -16.53 26.94 -7.08
N GLU A 9 -17.17 27.42 -8.14
CA GLU A 9 -18.29 26.73 -8.77
C GLU A 9 -17.89 25.37 -9.36
N GLU A 10 -16.69 25.25 -9.92
CA GLU A 10 -16.19 23.99 -10.46
C GLU A 10 -15.84 22.99 -9.35
N LEU A 11 -15.28 23.46 -8.23
CA LEU A 11 -15.02 22.64 -7.05
C LEU A 11 -16.34 22.14 -6.43
N ASP A 12 -17.36 23.00 -6.38
CA ASP A 12 -18.66 22.65 -5.81
C ASP A 12 -19.45 21.69 -6.73
N ARG A 13 -19.35 21.86 -8.06
CA ARG A 13 -19.83 20.86 -9.03
C ARG A 13 -19.15 19.50 -8.87
N ARG A 14 -17.82 19.47 -8.67
CA ARG A 14 -17.09 18.22 -8.42
C ARG A 14 -17.51 17.58 -7.10
N LYS A 15 -17.62 18.34 -6.01
CA LYS A 15 -18.11 17.84 -4.71
C LYS A 15 -19.52 17.27 -4.81
N LYS A 16 -20.42 17.92 -5.54
CA LYS A 16 -21.80 17.46 -5.79
C LYS A 16 -21.83 16.20 -6.67
N PHE A 17 -20.96 16.12 -7.68
CA PHE A 17 -20.78 14.92 -8.50
C PHE A 17 -20.28 13.73 -7.66
N TYR A 18 -19.22 13.90 -6.85
CA TYR A 18 -18.71 12.84 -5.98
C TYR A 18 -19.71 12.43 -4.90
N LYS A 19 -20.47 13.37 -4.34
CA LYS A 19 -21.55 13.09 -3.38
C LYS A 19 -22.68 12.28 -4.03
N ASN A 20 -23.07 12.63 -5.26
CA ASN A 20 -24.08 11.89 -6.00
C ASN A 20 -23.57 10.52 -6.49
N LEU A 21 -22.31 10.41 -6.89
CA LEU A 21 -21.70 9.14 -7.30
C LEU A 21 -21.59 8.18 -6.13
N ASN A 22 -21.12 8.65 -4.96
CA ASN A 22 -21.09 7.86 -3.73
C ASN A 22 -22.50 7.52 -3.24
N ALA A 23 -23.46 8.45 -3.33
CA ALA A 23 -24.85 8.16 -2.99
C ALA A 23 -25.48 7.12 -3.93
N LEU A 24 -25.18 7.17 -5.23
CA LEU A 24 -25.67 6.19 -6.21
C LEU A 24 -25.05 4.81 -5.97
N LEU A 25 -23.74 4.73 -5.69
CA LEU A 25 -23.05 3.50 -5.31
C LEU A 25 -23.56 2.94 -3.98
N LEU A 26 -23.82 3.78 -2.98
CA LEU A 26 -24.40 3.37 -1.69
C LEU A 26 -25.84 2.89 -1.82
N VAL A 27 -26.68 3.58 -2.60
CA VAL A 27 -28.07 3.18 -2.86
C VAL A 27 -28.14 1.87 -3.64
N HIS A 28 -27.24 1.68 -4.62
CA HIS A 28 -27.16 0.43 -5.38
C HIS A 28 -26.63 -0.75 -4.53
N CYS A 29 -25.85 -0.46 -3.48
CA CYS A 29 -25.37 -1.47 -2.52
C CYS A 29 -26.41 -1.80 -1.44
N LEU A 30 -27.22 -0.82 -1.03
CA LEU A 30 -28.30 -0.97 -0.03
C LEU A 30 -29.58 -1.60 -0.58
N TYR A 31 -29.78 -1.61 -1.91
CA TYR A 31 -30.97 -2.16 -2.56
C TYR A 31 -30.75 -3.55 -3.20
N LEU A 32 -29.80 -4.33 -2.68
CA LEU A 32 -29.70 -5.74 -3.06
C LEU A 32 -30.69 -6.56 -2.22
N SER A 33 -31.71 -7.14 -2.86
CA SER A 33 -32.68 -7.97 -2.14
C SER A 33 -31.98 -9.12 -1.42
N LYS A 34 -32.46 -9.53 -0.23
CA LYS A 34 -31.89 -10.66 0.53
C LYS A 34 -31.75 -11.93 -0.32
N GLN A 35 -32.63 -12.10 -1.31
CA GLN A 35 -32.58 -13.20 -2.27
C GLN A 35 -31.39 -13.10 -3.23
N ILE A 36 -31.06 -11.92 -3.74
CA ILE A 36 -29.89 -11.71 -4.60
C ILE A 36 -28.61 -11.90 -3.79
N ILE A 37 -28.55 -11.39 -2.56
CA ILE A 37 -27.41 -11.60 -1.64
C ILE A 37 -27.19 -13.10 -1.39
N PHE A 38 -28.27 -13.83 -1.12
CA PHE A 38 -28.24 -15.28 -0.92
C PHE A 38 -27.69 -16.03 -2.13
N ASN A 39 -28.18 -15.68 -3.32
CA ASN A 39 -27.69 -16.27 -4.57
C ASN A 39 -26.21 -15.92 -4.81
N LEU A 40 -25.80 -14.68 -4.52
CA LEU A 40 -24.42 -14.23 -4.69
C LEU A 40 -23.47 -15.06 -3.81
N TYR A 41 -23.76 -15.20 -2.51
CA TYR A 41 -22.94 -16.01 -1.61
C TYR A 41 -22.86 -17.47 -2.04
N LYS A 42 -23.97 -18.07 -2.50
CA LYS A 42 -23.93 -19.42 -3.07
C LYS A 42 -23.01 -19.53 -4.28
N THR A 43 -23.07 -18.55 -5.19
CA THR A 43 -22.17 -18.55 -6.36
C THR A 43 -20.71 -18.35 -5.96
N THR A 44 -20.42 -17.50 -4.97
CA THR A 44 -19.07 -17.26 -4.46
C THR A 44 -18.49 -18.52 -3.82
N ILE A 45 -19.30 -19.30 -3.10
CA ILE A 45 -18.86 -20.61 -2.54
C ILE A 45 -18.44 -21.55 -3.66
N ILE A 46 -19.26 -21.70 -4.71
CA ILE A 46 -18.97 -22.60 -5.84
C ILE A 46 -17.70 -22.14 -6.57
N ILE A 47 -17.62 -20.87 -6.94
CA ILE A 47 -16.45 -20.29 -7.63
C ILE A 47 -15.19 -20.46 -6.80
N GLY A 48 -15.28 -20.17 -5.50
CA GLY A 48 -14.14 -20.26 -4.60
C GLY A 48 -13.67 -21.69 -4.36
N PHE A 49 -14.56 -22.68 -4.28
CA PHE A 49 -14.14 -24.10 -4.23
C PHE A 49 -13.43 -24.53 -5.51
N VAL A 50 -13.93 -24.11 -6.68
CA VAL A 50 -13.27 -24.38 -7.97
C VAL A 50 -11.88 -23.75 -8.01
N GLN A 51 -11.73 -22.51 -7.54
CA GLN A 51 -10.44 -21.81 -7.49
C GLN A 51 -9.47 -22.46 -6.49
N LEU A 52 -9.94 -22.80 -5.28
CA LEU A 52 -9.14 -23.51 -4.28
C LEU A 52 -8.70 -24.90 -4.76
N TYR A 53 -9.50 -25.58 -5.58
CA TYR A 53 -9.10 -26.85 -6.20
C TYR A 53 -7.88 -26.68 -7.10
N PHE A 54 -7.84 -25.62 -7.93
CA PHE A 54 -6.68 -25.34 -8.77
C PHE A 54 -5.42 -25.03 -7.95
N GLU A 55 -5.54 -24.23 -6.88
CA GLU A 55 -4.43 -23.94 -5.96
C GLU A 55 -3.94 -25.20 -5.22
N LEU A 56 -4.86 -26.04 -4.74
CA LEU A 56 -4.53 -27.28 -4.06
C LEU A 56 -3.82 -28.27 -4.99
N ARG A 57 -4.20 -28.32 -6.27
CA ARG A 57 -3.47 -29.10 -7.28
C ARG A 57 -2.05 -28.58 -7.46
N GLN A 58 -1.85 -27.26 -7.53
CA GLN A 58 -0.52 -26.66 -7.65
C GLN A 58 0.33 -26.95 -6.40
N PHE A 59 -0.26 -26.89 -5.21
CA PHE A 59 0.40 -27.22 -3.96
C PHE A 59 0.84 -28.69 -3.89
N ILE A 60 -0.01 -29.63 -4.31
CA ILE A 60 0.33 -31.07 -4.34
C ILE A 60 1.49 -31.34 -5.29
N TRP A 61 1.55 -30.65 -6.44
CA TRP A 61 2.59 -30.88 -7.45
C TRP A 61 3.98 -30.45 -6.96
N ASN A 62 4.11 -29.28 -6.34
CA ASN A 62 5.38 -28.84 -5.76
C ASN A 62 5.16 -27.95 -4.51
N PRO A 63 5.09 -28.54 -3.30
CA PRO A 63 4.71 -27.81 -2.09
C PRO A 63 5.79 -26.80 -1.67
N ILE A 64 7.07 -27.12 -1.88
CA ILE A 64 8.19 -26.25 -1.46
C ILE A 64 8.20 -24.97 -2.30
N GLU A 65 8.11 -25.11 -3.62
CA GLU A 65 8.08 -23.95 -4.53
C GLU A 65 6.81 -23.13 -4.36
N TYR A 66 5.68 -23.79 -4.11
CA TYR A 66 4.42 -23.11 -3.82
C TYR A 66 4.52 -22.22 -2.57
N MET A 67 5.06 -22.75 -1.46
CA MET A 67 5.17 -22.01 -0.20
C MET A 67 6.15 -20.84 -0.25
N HIS A 68 7.15 -20.89 -1.14
CA HIS A 68 8.08 -19.77 -1.36
C HIS A 68 7.56 -18.72 -2.34
N SER A 69 6.47 -19.00 -3.07
CA SER A 69 5.84 -18.03 -3.97
C SER A 69 4.91 -17.09 -3.18
N ILE A 70 5.34 -15.83 -3.05
CA ILE A 70 4.50 -14.75 -2.47
C ILE A 70 3.18 -14.60 -3.25
N TRP A 71 3.18 -14.91 -4.55
CA TRP A 71 1.99 -14.81 -5.40
C TRP A 71 0.93 -15.83 -5.01
N ASN A 72 1.34 -17.08 -4.81
CA ASN A 72 0.44 -18.16 -4.43
C ASN A 72 -0.17 -17.92 -3.04
N LEU A 73 0.58 -17.29 -2.13
CA LEU A 73 0.07 -16.87 -0.82
C LEU A 73 -1.07 -15.85 -0.95
N PHE A 74 -0.89 -14.81 -1.77
CA PHE A 74 -1.93 -13.81 -2.00
C PHE A 74 -3.14 -14.39 -2.73
N ASP A 75 -2.92 -15.28 -3.71
CA ASP A 75 -3.99 -15.94 -4.45
C ASP A 75 -4.81 -16.87 -3.54
N LEU A 76 -4.15 -17.68 -2.72
CA LEU A 76 -4.79 -18.53 -1.72
C LEU A 76 -5.62 -17.71 -0.72
N ALA A 77 -5.05 -16.64 -0.14
CA ALA A 77 -5.75 -15.80 0.82
C ALA A 77 -7.01 -15.17 0.21
N ALA A 78 -6.89 -14.65 -1.01
CA ALA A 78 -8.00 -14.02 -1.72
C ALA A 78 -9.10 -15.00 -2.15
N PHE A 79 -8.85 -16.31 -2.17
CA PHE A 79 -9.89 -17.33 -2.40
C PHE A 79 -10.43 -17.92 -1.08
N LEU A 80 -9.57 -18.07 -0.08
CA LEU A 80 -9.91 -18.69 1.21
C LEU A 80 -10.79 -17.77 2.08
N PHE A 81 -10.48 -16.47 2.17
CA PHE A 81 -11.27 -15.56 3.01
C PHE A 81 -12.71 -15.34 2.48
N PRO A 82 -12.95 -15.12 1.16
CA PRO A 82 -14.30 -15.00 0.64
C PRO A 82 -15.12 -16.29 0.71
N THR A 83 -14.48 -17.46 0.57
CA THR A 83 -15.19 -18.74 0.71
C THR A 83 -15.62 -18.97 2.15
N ILE A 84 -14.73 -18.74 3.12
CA ILE A 84 -15.04 -18.87 4.55
C ILE A 84 -16.16 -17.90 4.94
N THR A 85 -16.08 -16.62 4.54
CA THR A 85 -17.12 -15.64 4.87
C THR A 85 -18.48 -16.00 4.26
N SER A 86 -18.49 -16.47 3.01
CA SER A 86 -19.71 -16.93 2.35
C SER A 86 -20.31 -18.15 3.04
N PHE A 87 -19.48 -19.10 3.45
CA PHE A 87 -19.90 -20.29 4.18
C PHE A 87 -20.47 -19.96 5.56
N LEU A 88 -19.80 -19.07 6.31
CA LEU A 88 -20.28 -18.58 7.61
C LEU A 88 -21.63 -17.89 7.51
N TRP A 89 -21.87 -17.12 6.43
CA TRP A 89 -23.15 -16.46 6.21
C TRP A 89 -24.30 -17.45 6.00
N VAL A 90 -24.04 -18.52 5.24
CA VAL A 90 -25.03 -19.57 4.96
C VAL A 90 -25.41 -20.34 6.24
N ILE A 91 -24.44 -20.62 7.12
CA ILE A 91 -24.67 -21.37 8.37
C ILE A 91 -25.35 -20.51 9.43
N ASN A 92 -24.87 -19.28 9.65
CA ASN A 92 -25.28 -18.46 10.80
C ASN A 92 -26.45 -17.51 10.50
N HIS A 93 -27.17 -17.70 9.37
CA HIS A 93 -28.38 -16.96 9.00
C HIS A 93 -28.32 -15.44 9.32
N ASN A 94 -27.28 -14.76 8.81
CA ASN A 94 -26.98 -13.32 8.92
C ASN A 94 -26.03 -12.85 10.03
N ASN A 95 -25.53 -13.72 10.92
CA ASN A 95 -24.53 -13.30 11.91
C ASN A 95 -23.10 -13.55 11.39
N ILE A 96 -22.60 -12.67 10.52
CA ILE A 96 -21.20 -12.71 10.08
C ILE A 96 -20.39 -11.74 10.94
N PRO A 97 -19.22 -12.14 11.46
CA PRO A 97 -18.28 -11.19 12.02
C PRO A 97 -17.83 -10.15 10.98
N ASN A 98 -18.03 -8.86 11.29
CA ASN A 98 -17.63 -7.75 10.42
C ASN A 98 -16.13 -7.78 10.04
N TRP A 99 -15.28 -8.27 10.94
CA TRP A 99 -13.84 -8.43 10.67
C TRP A 99 -13.56 -9.38 9.50
N ALA A 100 -14.36 -10.45 9.35
CA ALA A 100 -14.15 -11.44 8.31
C ALA A 100 -14.54 -10.90 6.93
N ILE A 101 -15.68 -10.18 6.86
CA ILE A 101 -16.10 -9.47 5.63
C ILE A 101 -15.03 -8.45 5.22
N SER A 102 -14.51 -7.68 6.20
CA SER A 102 -13.47 -6.68 5.96
C SER A 102 -12.18 -7.30 5.39
N LEU A 103 -11.67 -8.36 6.02
CA LEU A 103 -10.48 -9.08 5.55
C LEU A 103 -10.70 -9.70 4.16
N SER A 104 -11.86 -10.31 3.93
CA SER A 104 -12.24 -10.85 2.62
C SER A 104 -12.21 -9.77 1.53
N CYS A 105 -12.79 -8.60 1.81
CA CYS A 105 -12.79 -7.47 0.89
C CYS A 105 -11.37 -6.97 0.62
N LEU A 106 -10.54 -6.85 1.65
CA LEU A 106 -9.15 -6.42 1.53
C LEU A 106 -8.35 -7.36 0.62
N PHE A 107 -8.40 -8.68 0.84
CA PHE A 107 -7.65 -9.62 0.01
C PHE A 107 -8.15 -9.69 -1.43
N LEU A 108 -9.46 -9.60 -1.66
CA LEU A 108 -10.02 -9.50 -3.02
C LEU A 108 -9.54 -8.23 -3.73
N ASN A 109 -9.52 -7.09 -3.05
CA ASN A 109 -9.03 -5.83 -3.62
C ASN A 109 -7.52 -5.87 -3.89
N ILE A 110 -6.73 -6.49 -3.02
CA ILE A 110 -5.30 -6.72 -3.27
C ILE A 110 -5.13 -7.62 -4.50
N LYS A 111 -5.86 -8.73 -4.61
CA LYS A 111 -5.83 -9.59 -5.80
C LYS A 111 -6.23 -8.85 -7.07
N PHE A 112 -7.27 -8.01 -6.99
CA PHE A 112 -7.67 -7.15 -8.10
C PHE A 112 -6.51 -6.23 -8.54
N LEU A 113 -5.84 -5.61 -7.57
CA LEU A 113 -4.67 -4.77 -7.82
C LEU A 113 -3.52 -5.56 -8.44
N LEU A 114 -3.27 -6.81 -8.01
CA LEU A 114 -2.24 -7.68 -8.57
C LEU A 114 -2.48 -8.07 -10.03
N PHE A 115 -3.72 -8.04 -10.55
CA PHE A 115 -3.98 -8.24 -11.98
C PHE A 115 -3.32 -7.16 -12.84
N PHE A 116 -3.14 -5.94 -12.32
CA PHE A 116 -2.51 -4.87 -13.07
C PHE A 116 -1.04 -5.15 -13.39
N ARG A 117 -0.40 -6.08 -12.68
CA ARG A 117 0.97 -6.53 -12.98
C ARG A 117 1.15 -7.03 -14.42
N ALA A 118 0.09 -7.55 -15.06
CA ALA A 118 0.15 -8.03 -16.43
C ALA A 118 0.28 -6.91 -17.48
N PHE A 119 -0.09 -5.67 -17.15
CA PHE A 119 0.03 -4.53 -18.05
C PHE A 119 1.40 -3.87 -17.92
N GLU A 120 2.03 -3.52 -19.05
CA GLU A 120 3.38 -2.92 -19.08
C GLU A 120 3.47 -1.62 -18.27
N SER A 121 2.45 -0.75 -18.35
CA SER A 121 2.42 0.54 -17.63
C SER A 121 2.39 0.37 -16.10
N PHE A 122 1.69 -0.64 -15.60
CA PHE A 122 1.54 -0.87 -14.15
C PHE A 122 2.57 -1.86 -13.61
N GLY A 123 2.95 -2.87 -14.40
CA GLY A 123 3.88 -3.93 -14.03
C GLY A 123 5.26 -3.42 -13.61
N ILE A 124 5.72 -2.31 -14.18
CA ILE A 124 6.97 -1.64 -13.77
C ILE A 124 6.89 -1.20 -12.30
N TYR A 125 5.79 -0.57 -11.89
CA TYR A 125 5.62 -0.14 -10.50
C TYR A 125 5.58 -1.32 -9.53
N PHE A 126 4.91 -2.42 -9.90
CA PHE A 126 4.95 -3.65 -9.10
C PHE A 126 6.36 -4.20 -8.96
N ALA A 127 7.12 -4.29 -10.05
CA ALA A 127 8.50 -4.76 -10.01
C ALA A 127 9.37 -3.91 -9.09
N ILE A 128 9.17 -2.59 -9.09
CA ILE A 128 9.87 -1.66 -8.19
C ILE A 128 9.46 -1.91 -6.74
N ILE A 129 8.15 -1.94 -6.43
CA ILE A 129 7.64 -2.17 -5.06
C ILE A 129 8.21 -3.46 -4.47
N PHE A 130 8.13 -4.58 -5.21
CA PHE A 130 8.66 -5.86 -4.75
C PHE A 130 10.20 -5.87 -4.69
N GLY A 131 10.87 -5.18 -5.61
CA GLY A 131 12.31 -4.98 -5.61
C GLY A 131 12.80 -4.26 -4.36
N VAL A 132 12.09 -3.21 -3.94
CA VAL A 132 12.36 -2.47 -2.70
C VAL A 132 12.15 -3.37 -1.49
N ILE A 133 10.98 -4.01 -1.36
CA ILE A 133 10.61 -4.86 -0.21
C ILE A 133 11.67 -5.94 0.05
N ARG A 134 12.08 -6.68 -0.99
CA ARG A 134 13.08 -7.75 -0.84
C ARG A 134 14.40 -7.25 -0.27
N ARG A 135 14.78 -6.02 -0.62
CA ARG A 135 16.07 -5.41 -0.29
C ARG A 135 16.09 -4.64 1.03
N ILE A 136 14.93 -4.25 1.57
CA ILE A 136 14.79 -3.62 2.89
C ILE A 136 14.29 -4.60 3.96
N SER A 137 13.99 -5.85 3.61
CA SER A 137 13.41 -6.83 4.53
C SER A 137 14.24 -7.02 5.82
N SER A 138 15.56 -7.13 5.71
CA SER A 138 16.46 -7.23 6.87
C SER A 138 16.41 -5.97 7.76
N PHE A 139 16.32 -4.79 7.15
CA PHE A 139 16.18 -3.53 7.88
C PHE A 139 14.84 -3.46 8.63
N LEU A 140 13.73 -3.85 7.97
CA LEU A 140 12.41 -3.90 8.60
C LEU A 140 12.36 -4.89 9.76
N LEU A 141 13.03 -6.04 9.64
CA LEU A 141 13.13 -7.01 10.72
C LEU A 141 13.83 -6.42 11.96
N ILE A 142 14.95 -5.72 11.75
CA ILE A 142 15.66 -5.02 12.84
C ILE A 142 14.75 -3.97 13.47
N LEU A 143 14.04 -3.18 12.66
CA LEU A 143 13.11 -2.17 13.14
C LEU A 143 12.00 -2.77 14.02
N VAL A 144 11.40 -3.89 13.60
CA VAL A 144 10.36 -4.58 14.38
C VAL A 144 10.91 -5.09 15.72
N ILE A 145 12.12 -5.67 15.73
CA ILE A 145 12.75 -6.14 16.97
C ILE A 145 13.00 -4.97 17.93
N ILE A 146 13.48 -3.83 17.43
CA ILE A 146 13.74 -2.66 18.28
C ILE A 146 12.43 -2.08 18.82
N ILE A 147 11.41 -1.92 17.97
CA ILE A 147 10.08 -1.44 18.41
C ILE A 147 9.51 -2.37 19.48
N ALA A 148 9.61 -3.69 19.31
CA ALA A 148 9.14 -4.65 20.29
C ALA A 148 9.90 -4.57 21.62
N SER A 149 11.21 -4.39 21.59
CA SER A 149 12.04 -4.22 22.79
C SER A 149 11.67 -2.96 23.58
N PHE A 150 11.50 -1.82 22.90
CA PHE A 150 11.08 -0.57 23.56
C PHE A 150 9.64 -0.65 24.07
N ALA A 151 8.72 -1.23 23.30
CA ALA A 151 7.35 -1.45 23.73
C ALA A 151 7.27 -2.32 24.99
N LEU A 152 8.09 -3.38 25.06
CA LEU A 152 8.17 -4.20 26.26
C LEU A 152 8.72 -3.38 27.45
N SER A 153 9.76 -2.59 27.23
CA SER A 153 10.36 -1.76 28.27
C SER A 153 9.38 -0.69 28.80
N PHE A 154 8.60 -0.04 27.94
CA PHE A 154 7.59 0.94 28.35
C PHE A 154 6.46 0.28 29.13
N HIS A 155 5.99 -0.89 28.66
CA HIS A 155 4.96 -1.65 29.35
C HIS A 155 5.39 -2.04 30.77
N LEU A 156 6.60 -2.58 30.93
CA LEU A 156 7.13 -2.97 32.24
C LEU A 156 7.37 -1.78 33.18
N LEU A 157 7.73 -0.61 32.66
CA LEU A 157 7.94 0.56 33.50
C LEU A 157 6.63 1.16 34.02
N LEU A 158 5.59 1.15 33.18
CA LEU A 158 4.32 1.83 33.47
C LEU A 158 3.28 0.94 34.16
N ILE A 159 3.47 -0.39 34.14
CA ILE A 159 2.53 -1.33 34.76
C ILE A 159 2.44 -1.15 36.28
N ASP A 160 3.58 -0.92 36.95
CA ASP A 160 3.63 -0.78 38.41
C ASP A 160 3.15 0.60 38.88
N GLU A 161 3.39 1.63 38.08
CA GLU A 161 3.10 3.02 38.43
C GLU A 161 1.62 3.39 38.26
N PHE A 162 0.91 2.75 37.32
CA PHE A 162 -0.49 3.08 37.01
C PHE A 162 -1.43 1.88 36.87
N SER A 163 -1.17 0.82 37.63
CA SER A 163 -2.02 -0.39 37.66
C SER A 163 -3.53 -0.13 37.79
N ASN A 164 -3.94 1.02 38.33
CA ASN A 164 -5.33 1.41 38.53
C ASN A 164 -5.95 2.23 37.38
N ASP A 165 -5.18 2.72 36.42
CA ASP A 165 -5.62 3.73 35.46
C ASP A 165 -5.72 3.20 34.02
N SER A 166 -6.84 2.56 33.71
CA SER A 166 -7.12 1.90 32.40
C SER A 166 -7.03 2.80 31.15
N THR A 167 -6.89 4.11 31.33
CA THR A 167 -6.76 5.11 30.26
C THR A 167 -5.36 5.13 29.63
N ILE A 168 -4.37 4.53 30.29
CA ILE A 168 -2.98 4.59 29.84
C ILE A 168 -2.72 3.56 28.74
N LEU A 169 -2.27 4.07 27.58
CA LEU A 169 -1.99 3.31 26.37
C LEU A 169 -0.99 2.15 26.55
N PHE A 170 -0.12 2.21 27.56
CA PHE A 170 0.97 1.24 27.74
C PHE A 170 0.65 0.09 28.71
N LEU A 171 -0.55 0.04 29.29
CA LEU A 171 -0.89 -0.96 30.32
C LEU A 171 -1.08 -2.38 29.78
N SER A 172 -1.37 -2.56 28.50
CA SER A 172 -1.36 -3.88 27.89
C SER A 172 -0.20 -3.98 26.92
N PHE A 173 0.44 -5.14 26.85
CA PHE A 173 1.56 -5.35 25.92
C PHE A 173 1.16 -5.08 24.46
N GLN A 174 -0.06 -5.45 24.06
CA GLN A 174 -0.58 -5.19 22.72
C GLN A 174 -0.74 -3.69 22.42
N ASN A 175 -1.29 -2.93 23.38
CA ASN A 175 -1.45 -1.49 23.21
C ASN A 175 -0.11 -0.77 23.29
N SER A 176 0.83 -1.27 24.11
CA SER A 176 2.19 -0.75 24.17
C SER A 176 2.92 -0.88 22.83
N LEU A 177 2.83 -2.05 22.19
CA LEU A 177 3.38 -2.26 20.85
C LEU A 177 2.79 -1.27 19.84
N LEU A 178 1.47 -1.09 19.86
CA LEU A 178 0.78 -0.13 19.01
C LEU A 178 1.20 1.31 19.30
N ALA A 179 1.30 1.69 20.58
CA ALA A 179 1.68 3.02 21.02
C ALA A 179 3.13 3.35 20.62
N THR A 180 4.06 2.42 20.81
CA THR A 180 5.47 2.58 20.37
C THR A 180 5.59 2.67 18.85
N TYR A 181 4.80 1.88 18.09
CA TYR A 181 4.72 2.02 16.64
C TYR A 181 4.16 3.39 16.23
N LEU A 182 3.09 3.86 16.87
CA LEU A 182 2.51 5.15 16.58
C LEU A 182 3.46 6.30 16.94
N PHE A 183 4.30 6.15 17.98
CA PHE A 183 5.32 7.14 18.35
C PHE A 183 6.36 7.35 17.24
N LEU A 184 6.70 6.29 16.51
CA LEU A 184 7.56 6.40 15.32
C LEU A 184 6.93 7.31 14.24
N SER A 185 5.60 7.31 14.11
CA SER A 185 4.88 8.05 13.05
C SER A 185 4.46 9.48 13.43
N ASP A 186 4.79 9.95 14.64
CA ASP A 186 4.37 11.23 15.20
C ASP A 186 2.89 11.57 14.95
N THR A 187 1.98 10.67 15.33
CA THR A 187 0.56 11.02 15.36
C THR A 187 0.28 11.88 16.58
N GLY A 188 -0.12 13.15 16.39
CA GLY A 188 -0.37 14.13 17.47
C GLY A 188 -1.35 13.70 18.59
N LEU A 189 -2.05 12.57 18.41
CA LEU A 189 -2.77 11.85 19.47
C LEU A 189 -1.86 11.46 20.65
N ILE A 190 -0.63 11.03 20.37
CA ILE A 190 0.32 10.59 21.38
C ILE A 190 0.86 11.77 22.18
N THR A 191 1.03 12.95 21.57
CA THR A 191 1.45 14.17 22.28
C THR A 191 0.48 14.51 23.40
N SER A 192 -0.82 14.28 23.19
CA SER A 192 -1.84 14.52 24.20
C SER A 192 -1.80 13.50 25.35
N SER A 193 -1.62 12.21 25.05
CA SER A 193 -1.53 11.16 26.06
C SER A 193 -0.20 11.15 26.82
N ILE A 194 0.91 11.49 26.15
CA ILE A 194 2.22 11.67 26.79
C ILE A 194 2.19 12.88 27.71
N ARG A 195 1.54 13.99 27.32
CA ARG A 195 1.43 15.15 28.20
C ARG A 195 0.65 14.81 29.47
N ASP A 196 -0.39 13.98 29.37
CA ASP A 196 -1.12 13.49 30.54
C ASP A 196 -0.27 12.52 31.37
N LEU A 197 0.57 11.70 30.73
CA LEU A 197 1.49 10.77 31.39
C LEU A 197 2.64 11.49 32.10
N ASP A 198 3.30 12.45 31.45
CA ASP A 198 4.39 13.29 31.99
C ASP A 198 3.94 14.11 33.21
N LEU A 199 2.66 14.52 33.25
CA LEU A 199 2.06 15.19 34.42
C LEU A 199 1.79 14.23 35.60
N LYS A 200 1.83 12.91 35.36
CA LYS A 200 1.45 11.86 36.33
C LYS A 200 2.64 11.01 36.76
N THR A 201 3.66 10.88 35.91
CA THR A 201 4.91 10.17 36.14
C THR A 201 6.01 11.12 36.55
N ASP A 202 6.50 11.04 37.79
CA ASP A 202 7.81 11.61 38.18
C ASP A 202 8.96 10.63 37.84
N ASN A 203 8.78 9.81 36.81
CA ASN A 203 9.72 8.76 36.44
C ASN A 203 10.71 9.26 35.39
N ALA A 204 11.84 9.78 35.88
CA ALA A 204 12.97 10.20 35.06
C ALA A 204 13.42 9.12 34.06
N THR A 205 13.29 7.84 34.43
CA THR A 205 13.59 6.69 33.57
C THR A 205 12.70 6.61 32.33
N PHE A 206 11.40 6.93 32.45
CA PHE A 206 10.47 6.94 31.33
C PHE A 206 10.85 8.03 30.33
N ILE A 207 11.08 9.25 30.82
CA ILE A 207 11.47 10.41 30.00
C ILE A 207 12.79 10.12 29.27
N ILE A 208 13.79 9.57 29.96
CA ILE A 208 15.07 9.21 29.35
C ILE A 208 14.89 8.17 28.24
N LEU A 209 14.09 7.12 28.49
CA LEU A 209 13.84 6.07 27.50
C LEU A 209 13.10 6.61 26.27
N MET A 210 12.18 7.56 26.47
CA MET A 210 11.46 8.25 25.39
C MET A 210 12.39 9.10 24.52
N ILE A 211 13.28 9.88 25.14
CA ILE A 211 14.30 10.66 24.43
C ILE A 211 15.22 9.73 23.64
N LEU A 212 15.69 8.65 24.26
CA LEU A 212 16.56 7.66 23.62
C LEU A 212 15.86 6.99 22.43
N PHE A 213 14.59 6.61 22.59
CA PHE A 213 13.79 6.02 21.52
C PHE A 213 13.66 6.97 20.33
N SER A 214 13.35 8.25 20.57
CA SER A 214 13.25 9.26 19.52
C SER A 214 14.57 9.45 18.76
N LEU A 215 15.69 9.58 19.48
CA LEU A 215 17.02 9.70 18.86
C LEU A 215 17.38 8.48 18.00
N LEU A 216 17.13 7.28 18.51
CA LEU A 216 17.48 6.03 17.82
C LEU A 216 16.56 5.75 16.62
N ILE A 217 15.25 5.86 16.79
CA ILE A 217 14.27 5.40 15.81
C ILE A 217 13.92 6.52 14.82
N VAL A 218 13.46 7.66 15.33
CA VAL A 218 12.99 8.77 14.50
C VAL A 218 14.16 9.48 13.81
N ILE A 219 15.25 9.73 14.53
CA ILE A 219 16.38 10.46 13.96
C ILE A 219 17.36 9.52 13.28
N TYR A 220 17.85 8.47 13.93
CA TYR A 220 18.89 7.63 13.33
C TYR A 220 18.32 6.62 12.32
N LEU A 221 17.41 5.73 12.73
CA LEU A 221 16.93 4.64 11.87
C LEU A 221 16.06 5.11 10.72
N MET A 222 15.15 6.08 10.90
CA MET A 222 14.36 6.59 9.77
C MET A 222 15.21 7.35 8.76
N ASN A 223 16.18 8.15 9.20
CA ASN A 223 17.10 8.81 8.26
C ASN A 223 18.01 7.80 7.56
N LEU A 224 18.45 6.73 8.26
CA LEU A 224 19.16 5.62 7.64
C LEU A 224 18.28 4.91 6.60
N PHE A 225 17.01 4.67 6.91
CA PHE A 225 16.05 4.06 6.00
C PHE A 225 15.87 4.91 4.73
N ILE A 226 15.63 6.20 4.90
CA ILE A 226 15.50 7.16 3.79
C ILE A 226 16.81 7.20 2.98
N GLY A 227 17.97 7.21 3.64
CA GLY A 227 19.28 7.14 2.99
C GLY A 227 19.49 5.86 2.17
N LEU A 228 19.11 4.70 2.72
CA LEU A 228 19.17 3.40 2.03
C LEU A 228 18.26 3.37 0.79
N LEU A 229 17.09 4.01 0.86
CA LEU A 229 16.20 4.17 -0.29
C LEU A 229 16.80 5.13 -1.31
N ASN A 230 17.37 6.26 -0.88
CA ASN A 230 17.93 7.29 -1.74
C ASN A 230 19.15 6.78 -2.54
N ILE A 231 20.07 6.06 -1.91
CA ILE A 231 21.25 5.48 -2.58
C ILE A 231 20.82 4.56 -3.72
N ARG A 232 19.74 3.81 -3.53
CA ARG A 232 19.27 2.82 -4.53
C ARG A 232 18.22 3.33 -5.49
N TRP A 233 17.71 4.56 -5.29
CA TRP A 233 16.77 5.19 -6.21
C TRP A 233 17.25 5.10 -7.65
N LYS A 234 18.51 5.48 -7.92
CA LYS A 234 19.09 5.49 -9.28
C LYS A 234 19.11 4.12 -9.96
N HIS A 235 19.21 3.04 -9.18
CA HIS A 235 19.19 1.67 -9.71
C HIS A 235 17.78 1.11 -9.85
N TRP A 236 16.81 1.63 -9.10
CA TRP A 236 15.41 1.21 -9.17
C TRP A 236 14.60 1.98 -10.21
N PHE A 237 15.00 3.22 -10.49
CA PHE A 237 14.39 4.08 -11.48
C PHE A 237 15.47 4.58 -12.43
N PRO A 238 15.63 3.97 -13.63
CA PRO A 238 16.53 4.53 -14.62
C PRO A 238 16.07 5.94 -14.98
N GLU A 239 17.01 6.89 -15.09
CA GLU A 239 16.72 8.29 -15.44
C GLU A 239 15.95 8.41 -16.78
N VAL A 240 16.08 7.39 -17.64
CA VAL A 240 15.34 7.26 -18.90
C VAL A 240 14.59 5.93 -18.92
N ILE A 241 13.26 5.99 -19.02
CA ILE A 241 12.43 4.81 -19.24
C ILE A 241 12.45 4.50 -20.74
N HIS A 242 13.17 3.45 -21.14
CA HIS A 242 13.14 2.97 -22.52
C HIS A 242 11.78 2.31 -22.78
N TYR A 243 10.88 3.02 -23.46
CA TYR A 243 9.59 2.49 -23.90
C TYR A 243 9.67 2.07 -25.37
N LYS A 244 9.14 0.89 -25.70
CA LYS A 244 9.05 0.44 -27.09
C LYS A 244 7.94 1.23 -27.80
N VAL A 245 8.33 2.00 -28.81
CA VAL A 245 7.40 2.76 -29.66
C VAL A 245 7.35 2.14 -31.03
N ARG A 246 6.17 2.08 -31.63
CA ARG A 246 6.06 1.76 -33.05
C ARG A 246 6.76 2.86 -33.87
N LYS A 247 7.49 2.47 -34.92
CA LYS A 247 8.30 3.38 -35.76
C LYS A 247 7.46 4.51 -36.37
N ASP A 248 6.22 4.27 -36.76
CA ASP A 248 5.27 5.26 -37.29
C ASP A 248 4.96 6.39 -36.29
N VAL A 249 4.66 6.03 -35.04
CA VAL A 249 4.36 6.99 -33.97
C VAL A 249 5.60 7.80 -33.63
N MET A 250 6.77 7.14 -33.52
CA MET A 250 8.04 7.81 -33.25
C MET A 250 8.37 8.86 -34.31
N ARG A 251 8.22 8.52 -35.60
CA ARG A 251 8.46 9.45 -36.72
C ARG A 251 7.57 10.68 -36.66
N LYS A 252 6.29 10.53 -36.29
CA LYS A 252 5.36 11.66 -36.14
C LYS A 252 5.81 12.63 -35.05
N TYR A 253 6.17 12.11 -33.88
CA TYR A 253 6.67 12.92 -32.76
C TYR A 253 7.99 13.63 -33.10
N VAL A 254 8.92 12.94 -33.76
CA VAL A 254 10.21 13.53 -34.18
C VAL A 254 9.99 14.71 -35.13
N ARG A 255 9.14 14.54 -36.16
CA ARG A 255 8.81 15.64 -37.09
C ARG A 255 8.19 16.84 -36.38
N GLU A 256 7.26 16.59 -35.47
CA GLU A 256 6.61 17.65 -34.70
C GLU A 256 7.60 18.38 -33.78
N ALA A 257 8.54 17.65 -33.17
CA ALA A 257 9.58 18.24 -32.32
C ALA A 257 10.57 19.11 -33.12
N ILE A 258 10.94 18.69 -34.33
CA ILE A 258 11.80 19.46 -35.24
C ILE A 258 11.08 20.72 -35.73
N ASN A 259 9.84 20.57 -36.23
CA ASN A 259 9.05 21.69 -36.75
C ASN A 259 8.78 22.75 -35.68
N ASN A 260 8.61 22.34 -34.43
CA ASN A 260 8.38 23.25 -33.30
C ASN A 260 9.68 23.78 -32.67
N GLY A 261 10.85 23.44 -33.20
CA GLY A 261 12.16 23.84 -32.65
C GLY A 261 12.44 23.33 -31.24
N LYS A 262 11.73 22.29 -30.78
CA LYS A 262 11.84 21.72 -29.43
C LYS A 262 12.96 20.68 -29.31
N TRP A 263 13.44 20.14 -30.42
CA TRP A 263 14.55 19.19 -30.43
C TRP A 263 15.87 19.94 -30.20
N LYS A 264 16.45 19.78 -29.01
CA LYS A 264 17.78 20.31 -28.66
C LYS A 264 18.70 19.14 -28.34
N SER A 265 19.44 18.67 -29.34
CA SER A 265 20.50 17.67 -29.16
C SER A 265 21.69 18.02 -30.05
N ASP A 266 22.83 17.41 -29.77
CA ASP A 266 23.99 17.43 -30.66
C ASP A 266 23.64 16.87 -32.05
N ASP A 267 24.29 17.40 -33.08
CA ASP A 267 24.02 17.07 -34.49
C ASP A 267 24.41 15.61 -34.79
N GLU A 268 25.52 15.12 -34.21
CA GLU A 268 25.94 13.73 -34.33
C GLU A 268 24.88 12.76 -33.75
N TYR A 269 24.34 13.11 -32.58
CA TYR A 269 23.29 12.31 -31.93
C TYR A 269 21.99 12.33 -32.74
N ARG A 270 21.62 13.51 -33.25
CA ARG A 270 20.42 13.71 -34.08
C ARG A 270 20.49 12.86 -35.35
N GLU A 271 21.63 12.86 -36.04
CA GLU A 271 21.82 12.07 -37.26
C GLU A 271 21.73 10.56 -36.98
N LYS A 272 22.33 10.09 -35.88
CA LYS A 272 22.28 8.69 -35.46
C LYS A 272 20.85 8.21 -35.19
N VAL A 273 20.04 9.04 -34.52
CA VAL A 273 18.63 8.73 -34.24
C VAL A 273 17.80 8.69 -35.52
N LEU A 274 17.98 9.68 -36.41
CA LEU A 274 17.27 9.73 -37.71
C LEU A 274 17.58 8.52 -38.59
N LYS A 275 18.84 8.03 -38.59
CA LYS A 275 19.24 6.79 -39.26
C LYS A 275 18.56 5.56 -38.67
N GLN A 276 18.41 5.45 -37.34
CA GLN A 276 17.76 4.30 -36.71
C GLN A 276 16.25 4.21 -36.97
N ILE A 277 15.59 5.35 -37.25
CA ILE A 277 14.15 5.43 -37.53
C ILE A 277 13.81 5.60 -39.02
N ASP A 278 14.80 5.41 -39.91
CA ASP A 278 14.67 5.50 -41.36
C ASP A 278 14.12 6.85 -41.86
N MET A 279 14.57 7.97 -41.28
CA MET A 279 14.21 9.34 -41.68
C MET A 279 15.43 10.11 -42.21
N LEU A 280 16.00 9.61 -43.31
CA LEU A 280 17.16 10.21 -43.97
C LEU A 280 16.84 11.54 -44.67
N ASP A 281 15.55 11.80 -44.93
CA ASP A 281 15.02 13.02 -45.54
C ASP A 281 15.21 14.29 -44.68
N LEU A 282 15.51 14.12 -43.39
CA LEU A 282 15.66 15.20 -42.41
C LEU A 282 17.12 15.44 -41.99
N ILE A 283 18.07 14.73 -42.60
CA ILE A 283 19.51 14.92 -42.41
C ILE A 283 19.95 16.03 -43.37
N GLN A 284 20.36 17.17 -42.82
CA GLN A 284 20.92 18.31 -43.55
C GLN A 284 22.41 18.39 -43.29
#